data_AF-A0A5N9DSE6-F1
#
_entry.id   AF-A0A5N9DSE6-F1
#
_cell.length_a   1.000
_cell.length_b   1.000
_cell.length_c   1.000
_cell.angle_alpha   90.00
_cell.angle_beta   90.00
_cell.angle_gamma   90.00
#
_symmetry.space_group_name_H-M   'P 1'
#
loop_
_entity.id
_entity.type
_entity.pdbx_description
1 polymer ?
#
loop_
_entity_poly.entity_id
_entity_poly.type
_entity_poly.pdbx_seq_one_letter_code
_entity_poly.pdbx_strand_id
1 'polypeptide(L)'
;MKSDLYNSISHLMRRAGFGSSHQLLESLSLKSYEEIVEQLLDPESQPDYDELTFFRYHPMANTEYLLRHSQLNWMYRMTNSQRHLQEKMALFWHYVFATATSKVSQRAIKSQIDMFRAHGMGNYRTLLIELAKDPA
;
A
#
# COMPACT_ATOMS: atom_id res chain seq x y z
N MET A 1 -14.25 -22.41 -16.95
CA MET A 1 -14.95 -21.14 -16.72
C MET A 1 -14.79 -20.60 -15.29
N LYS A 2 -15.35 -21.20 -14.22
CA LYS A 2 -15.06 -20.74 -12.83
C LYS A 2 -13.57 -20.85 -12.45
N SER A 3 -12.85 -21.86 -12.96
CA SER A 3 -11.40 -22.02 -12.72
C SER A 3 -10.54 -20.93 -13.35
N ASP A 4 -10.91 -20.45 -14.53
CA ASP A 4 -10.05 -19.58 -15.35
C ASP A 4 -10.11 -18.13 -14.85
N LEU A 5 -11.30 -17.69 -14.47
CA LEU A 5 -11.49 -16.41 -13.78
C LEU A 5 -10.77 -16.41 -12.43
N TYR A 6 -10.94 -17.47 -11.63
CA TYR A 6 -10.24 -17.61 -10.34
C TYR A 6 -8.71 -17.54 -10.51
N ASN A 7 -8.16 -18.24 -11.51
CA ASN A 7 -6.72 -18.19 -11.79
C ASN A 7 -6.27 -16.79 -12.23
N SER A 8 -7.07 -16.10 -13.04
CA SER A 8 -6.78 -14.73 -13.49
C SER A 8 -6.78 -13.74 -12.33
N ILE A 9 -7.79 -13.80 -11.46
CA ILE A 9 -7.87 -12.98 -10.23
C ILE A 9 -6.69 -13.30 -9.30
N SER A 10 -6.39 -14.58 -9.12
CA SER A 10 -5.25 -15.01 -8.30
C SER A 10 -3.92 -14.50 -8.85
N HIS A 11 -3.73 -14.50 -10.16
CA HIS A 11 -2.55 -13.90 -10.79
C HIS A 11 -2.51 -12.39 -10.62
N LEU A 12 -3.64 -11.69 -10.86
CA LEU A 12 -3.77 -10.25 -10.67
C LEU A 12 -3.38 -9.84 -9.25
N MET A 13 -3.95 -10.49 -8.22
CA MET A 13 -3.68 -10.12 -6.83
C MET A 13 -2.25 -10.40 -6.37
N ARG A 14 -1.53 -11.36 -6.97
CA ARG A 14 -0.08 -11.54 -6.75
C ARG A 14 0.75 -10.38 -7.30
N ARG A 15 0.26 -9.70 -8.34
CA ARG A 15 0.95 -8.56 -8.99
C ARG A 15 0.55 -7.23 -8.37
N ALA A 16 -0.75 -7.01 -8.18
CA ALA A 16 -1.33 -5.77 -7.68
C ALA A 16 -1.30 -5.65 -6.15
N GLY A 17 -1.10 -6.76 -5.42
CA GLY A 17 -1.03 -6.74 -3.96
C GLY A 17 0.18 -7.47 -3.40
N PHE A 18 0.05 -7.94 -2.16
CA PHE A 18 1.06 -8.73 -1.44
C PHE A 18 0.69 -10.22 -1.38
N GLY A 19 -0.17 -10.66 -2.31
CA GLY A 19 -0.85 -11.94 -2.23
C GLY A 19 -2.26 -11.80 -1.65
N SER A 20 -3.03 -12.89 -1.69
CA SER A 20 -4.39 -12.92 -1.16
C SER A 20 -4.68 -14.27 -0.54
N SER A 21 -5.45 -14.27 0.54
CA SER A 21 -5.96 -15.50 1.14
C SER A 21 -6.96 -16.17 0.20
N HIS A 22 -7.17 -17.47 0.38
CA HIS A 22 -8.17 -18.21 -0.38
C HIS A 22 -9.57 -17.60 -0.22
N GLN A 23 -9.93 -17.21 1.01
CA GLN A 23 -11.21 -16.56 1.33
C GLN A 23 -11.41 -15.24 0.57
N LEU A 24 -10.36 -14.43 0.43
CA LEU A 24 -10.43 -13.20 -0.35
C LEU A 24 -10.57 -13.50 -1.85
N LEU A 25 -9.86 -14.51 -2.37
CA LEU A 25 -10.01 -14.91 -3.77
C LEU A 25 -11.42 -15.44 -4.08
N GLU A 26 -12.03 -16.19 -3.16
CA GLU A 26 -13.41 -16.64 -3.28
C GLU A 26 -14.39 -15.46 -3.30
N SER A 27 -14.23 -14.47 -2.41
CA SER A 27 -15.10 -13.29 -2.38
C SER A 27 -14.94 -12.41 -3.61
N LEU A 28 -13.72 -12.24 -4.11
CA LEU A 28 -13.45 -11.53 -5.36
C LEU A 28 -14.02 -12.27 -6.57
N SER A 29 -14.06 -13.61 -6.55
CA SER A 29 -14.63 -14.42 -7.64
C SER A 29 -16.14 -14.27 -7.81
N LEU A 30 -16.81 -13.54 -6.91
CA LEU A 30 -18.21 -13.11 -7.05
C LEU A 30 -18.38 -11.86 -7.91
N LYS A 31 -17.28 -11.15 -8.20
CA LYS A 31 -17.23 -9.95 -9.04
C LYS A 31 -16.66 -10.29 -10.42
N SER A 32 -16.92 -9.45 -11.42
CA SER A 32 -16.23 -9.54 -12.70
C SER A 32 -14.76 -9.14 -12.55
N TYR A 33 -13.93 -9.55 -13.52
CA TYR A 33 -12.53 -9.17 -13.51
C TYR A 33 -12.37 -7.64 -13.63
N GLU A 34 -13.18 -7.02 -14.48
CA GLU A 34 -13.20 -5.59 -14.73
C GLU A 34 -13.57 -4.82 -13.45
N GLU A 35 -14.58 -5.27 -12.70
CA GLU A 35 -14.96 -4.66 -11.42
C GLU A 35 -13.83 -4.69 -10.39
N ILE A 36 -13.02 -5.75 -10.37
CA ILE A 36 -11.86 -5.87 -9.49
C ILE A 36 -10.76 -4.90 -9.92
N VAL A 37 -10.52 -4.78 -11.22
CA VAL A 37 -9.53 -3.83 -11.76
C VAL A 37 -9.92 -2.40 -11.43
N GLU A 38 -11.17 -2.02 -11.65
CA GLU A 38 -11.66 -0.67 -11.30
C GLU A 38 -11.50 -0.39 -9.80
N GLN A 39 -11.81 -1.36 -8.92
CA GLN A 39 -11.58 -1.20 -7.48
C GLN A 39 -10.11 -1.06 -7.09
N LEU A 40 -9.20 -1.72 -7.80
CA LEU A 40 -7.76 -1.57 -7.57
C LEU A 40 -7.26 -0.19 -8.02
N LEU A 41 -7.80 0.34 -9.12
CA LEU A 41 -7.45 1.64 -9.68
C LEU A 41 -8.08 2.82 -8.93
N ASP A 42 -9.14 2.59 -8.17
CA ASP A 42 -9.80 3.55 -7.29
C ASP A 42 -9.67 3.15 -5.80
N PRO A 43 -8.51 3.42 -5.15
CA PRO A 43 -8.29 3.06 -3.74
C PRO A 43 -9.28 3.70 -2.78
N GLU A 44 -9.85 4.87 -3.13
CA GLU A 44 -10.78 5.58 -2.26
C GLU A 44 -12.14 4.87 -2.17
N SER A 45 -12.50 4.08 -3.19
CA SER A 45 -13.66 3.19 -3.14
C SER A 45 -13.55 2.07 -2.10
N GLN A 46 -12.34 1.78 -1.62
CA GLN A 46 -12.08 0.71 -0.65
C GLN A 46 -11.82 1.29 0.75
N PRO A 47 -12.31 0.62 1.80
CA PRO A 47 -12.01 1.01 3.17
C PRO A 47 -10.49 0.92 3.42
N ASP A 48 -9.97 1.89 4.17
CA ASP A 48 -8.63 1.76 4.71
C ASP A 48 -8.63 0.83 5.94
N TYR A 49 -7.46 0.61 6.54
CA TYR A 49 -7.34 -0.16 7.78
C TYR A 49 -7.77 0.63 9.02
N ASP A 50 -8.17 -0.07 10.08
CA ASP A 50 -8.44 0.55 11.38
C ASP A 50 -7.13 0.86 12.12
N GLU A 51 -6.58 2.05 11.85
CA GLU A 51 -5.34 2.51 12.47
C GLU A 51 -5.47 2.75 13.98
N LEU A 52 -6.64 3.18 14.45
CA LEU A 52 -6.85 3.54 15.86
C LEU A 52 -6.83 2.29 16.74
N THR A 53 -7.50 1.22 16.31
CA THR A 53 -7.42 -0.07 17.01
C THR A 53 -5.99 -0.60 17.00
N PHE A 54 -5.29 -0.50 15.86
CA PHE A 54 -3.89 -0.91 15.78
C PHE A 54 -2.99 -0.15 16.76
N PHE A 55 -3.09 1.18 16.77
CA PHE A 55 -2.30 2.04 17.66
C PHE A 55 -2.67 1.88 19.14
N ARG A 56 -3.91 1.51 19.47
CA ARG A 56 -4.30 1.19 20.84
C ARG A 56 -3.52 -0.01 21.39
N TYR A 57 -3.28 -1.04 20.57
CA TYR A 57 -2.50 -2.22 20.96
C TYR A 57 -0.99 -2.04 20.75
N HIS A 58 -0.59 -1.18 19.81
CA HIS A 58 0.79 -0.92 19.45
C HIS A 58 1.11 0.58 19.46
N PRO A 59 1.06 1.25 20.64
CA PRO A 59 1.21 2.71 20.71
C PRO A 59 2.56 3.20 20.19
N MET A 60 3.60 2.36 20.32
CA MET A 60 4.93 2.68 19.78
C MET A 60 4.93 2.81 18.26
N ALA A 61 4.06 2.09 17.54
CA ALA A 61 3.91 2.20 16.08
C ALA A 61 3.32 3.55 15.65
N ASN A 62 2.50 4.20 16.50
CA ASN A 62 2.02 5.56 16.26
C ASN A 62 3.13 6.60 16.48
N THR A 63 3.86 6.46 17.59
CA THR A 63 4.95 7.41 17.92
C THR A 63 6.17 7.27 17.01
N GLU A 64 6.34 6.11 16.37
CA GLU A 64 7.43 5.83 15.44
C GLU A 64 8.84 6.06 16.03
N TYR A 65 8.99 5.87 17.34
CA TYR A 65 10.20 6.25 18.08
C TYR A 65 11.48 5.54 17.62
N LEU A 66 11.37 4.29 17.19
CA LEU A 66 12.47 3.50 16.63
C LEU A 66 12.13 3.11 15.21
N LEU A 67 13.15 2.89 14.38
CA LEU A 67 12.97 2.42 13.00
C LEU A 67 12.04 1.19 12.91
N ARG A 68 12.16 0.24 13.83
CA ARG A 68 11.30 -0.95 13.87
C ARG A 68 9.82 -0.63 14.08
N HIS A 69 9.51 0.49 14.75
CA HIS A 69 8.13 0.93 14.96
C HIS A 69 7.53 1.52 13.68
N SER A 70 8.26 2.34 12.93
CA SER A 70 7.81 2.81 11.61
C SER A 70 7.67 1.65 10.62
N GLN A 71 8.60 0.70 10.64
CA GLN A 71 8.50 -0.52 9.83
C GLN A 71 7.26 -1.33 10.20
N LEU A 72 6.97 -1.48 11.49
CA LEU A 72 5.76 -2.17 11.97
C LEU A 72 4.50 -1.44 11.52
N ASN A 73 4.45 -0.10 11.62
CA ASN A 73 3.32 0.70 11.17
C ASN A 73 3.02 0.45 9.67
N TRP A 74 4.02 0.61 8.82
CA TRP A 74 3.82 0.42 7.38
C TRP A 74 3.50 -1.05 7.04
N MET A 75 4.18 -2.01 7.65
CA MET A 75 3.91 -3.44 7.45
C MET A 75 2.47 -3.81 7.82
N TYR A 76 1.96 -3.27 8.94
CA TYR A 76 0.60 -3.50 9.36
C TYR A 76 -0.40 -2.92 8.34
N ARG A 77 -0.16 -1.69 7.86
CA ARG A 77 -0.99 -1.10 6.81
C ARG A 77 -0.98 -1.93 5.52
N MET A 78 0.19 -2.35 5.04
CA MET A 78 0.31 -3.15 3.81
C MET A 78 -0.46 -4.47 3.87
N THR A 79 -0.64 -5.04 5.06
CA THR A 79 -1.30 -6.34 5.24
C THR A 79 -2.77 -6.24 5.65
N ASN A 80 -3.23 -5.09 6.16
CA ASN A 80 -4.61 -4.91 6.67
C ASN A 80 -5.45 -3.91 5.87
N SER A 81 -4.84 -3.04 5.05
CA SER A 81 -5.60 -2.15 4.18
C SER A 81 -6.14 -2.91 2.97
N GLN A 82 -7.37 -2.58 2.56
CA GLN A 82 -7.96 -3.13 1.33
C GLN A 82 -7.50 -2.38 0.07
N ARG A 83 -6.69 -1.31 0.24
CA ARG A 83 -6.10 -0.49 -0.82
C ARG A 83 -4.81 -1.12 -1.38
N HIS A 84 -4.91 -2.37 -1.81
CA HIS A 84 -3.77 -3.24 -2.14
C HIS A 84 -2.81 -2.61 -3.16
N LEU A 85 -3.35 -2.09 -4.29
CA LEU A 85 -2.52 -1.51 -5.35
C LEU A 85 -1.82 -0.23 -4.90
N GLN A 86 -2.49 0.63 -4.11
CA GLN A 86 -1.90 1.85 -3.58
C GLN A 86 -0.66 1.56 -2.72
N GLU A 87 -0.76 0.61 -1.80
CA GLU A 87 0.38 0.21 -0.96
C GLU A 87 1.48 -0.49 -1.77
N LYS A 88 1.10 -1.30 -2.77
CA LYS A 88 2.06 -1.92 -3.68
C LYS A 88 2.85 -0.88 -4.47
N MET A 89 2.19 0.15 -4.97
CA MET A 89 2.81 1.25 -5.69
C MET A 89 3.68 2.11 -4.79
N ALA A 90 3.26 2.38 -3.56
CA ALA A 90 4.09 3.09 -2.58
C ALA A 90 5.40 2.33 -2.29
N LEU A 91 5.33 1.00 -2.12
CA LEU A 91 6.54 0.17 -1.94
C LEU A 91 7.42 0.16 -3.20
N PHE A 92 6.81 0.06 -4.39
CA PHE A 92 7.54 0.12 -5.66
C PHE A 92 8.31 1.44 -5.79
N TRP A 93 7.68 2.57 -5.52
CA TRP A 93 8.33 3.88 -5.62
C TRP A 93 9.40 4.08 -4.56
N HIS A 94 9.18 3.60 -3.32
CA HIS A 94 10.23 3.63 -2.29
C HIS A 94 11.44 2.75 -2.65
N TYR A 95 11.26 1.68 -3.42
CA TYR A 95 12.37 0.90 -3.96
C TYR A 95 13.13 1.64 -5.08
N VAL A 96 12.40 2.32 -5.98
CA VAL A 96 13.00 3.10 -7.09
C VAL A 96 13.72 4.34 -6.57
N PHE A 97 13.10 5.08 -5.66
CA PHE A 97 13.61 6.28 -5.02
C PHE A 97 14.03 5.95 -3.58
N ALA A 98 15.05 5.10 -3.48
CA ALA A 98 15.49 4.55 -2.20
C ALA A 98 16.09 5.62 -1.28
N THR A 99 15.56 5.71 -0.06
CA THR A 99 16.05 6.59 0.99
C THR A 99 16.78 5.81 2.09
N ALA A 100 17.97 6.28 2.46
CA ALA A 100 18.78 5.65 3.50
C ALA A 100 18.30 6.02 4.91
N THR A 101 17.92 5.03 5.71
CA THR A 101 17.48 5.21 7.12
C THR A 101 18.55 5.81 8.03
N SER A 102 19.82 5.81 7.63
CA SER A 102 20.93 6.44 8.35
C SER A 102 21.12 7.93 8.02
N LYS A 103 20.43 8.46 7.01
CA LYS A 103 20.59 9.83 6.51
C LYS A 103 19.45 10.75 6.89
N VAL A 104 18.26 10.21 7.11
CA VAL A 104 17.05 11.00 7.38
C VAL A 104 16.25 10.41 8.53
N SER A 105 15.37 11.22 9.11
CA SER A 105 14.50 10.80 10.20
C SER A 105 13.44 9.80 9.72
N GLN A 106 12.92 8.99 10.64
CA GLN A 106 11.82 8.06 10.36
C GLN A 106 10.57 8.80 9.85
N ARG A 107 10.32 10.00 10.39
CA ARG A 107 9.21 10.85 9.99
C ARG A 107 9.33 11.30 8.53
N ALA A 108 10.54 11.66 8.08
CA ALA A 108 10.76 12.06 6.69
C ALA A 108 10.47 10.89 5.73
N ILE A 109 10.97 9.69 6.04
CA ILE A 109 10.67 8.48 5.26
C ILE A 109 9.16 8.19 5.24
N LYS A 110 8.49 8.32 6.38
CA LYS A 110 7.03 8.14 6.45
C LYS A 110 6.31 9.14 5.54
N SER A 111 6.68 10.42 5.59
CA SER A 111 6.13 11.46 4.72
C SER A 111 6.35 11.16 3.24
N GLN A 112 7.53 10.68 2.87
CA GLN A 112 7.82 10.26 1.50
C GLN A 112 6.92 9.11 1.03
N ILE A 113 6.70 8.09 1.89
CA ILE A 113 5.79 6.98 1.57
C ILE A 113 4.35 7.50 1.44
N ASP A 114 3.91 8.42 2.31
CA ASP A 114 2.59 9.06 2.20
C ASP A 114 2.47 9.86 0.89
N MET A 115 3.53 10.55 0.46
CA MET A 115 3.60 11.23 -0.84
C MET A 115 3.49 10.23 -2.00
N PHE A 116 4.18 9.08 -1.93
CA PHE A 116 4.04 8.02 -2.93
C PHE A 116 2.64 7.43 -2.99
N ARG A 117 1.91 7.36 -1.87
CA ARG A 117 0.50 6.92 -1.88
C ARG A 117 -0.42 7.92 -2.55
N ALA A 118 -0.16 9.21 -2.34
CA ALA A 118 -0.95 10.30 -2.91
C ALA A 118 -0.72 10.47 -4.42
N HIS A 119 0.53 10.33 -4.88
CA HIS A 119 0.90 10.66 -6.26
C HIS A 119 1.38 9.48 -7.10
N GLY A 120 1.71 8.35 -6.49
CA GLY A 120 2.38 7.22 -7.14
C GLY A 120 1.52 6.43 -8.12
N MET A 121 0.20 6.58 -8.07
CA MET A 121 -0.73 6.00 -9.07
C MET A 121 -1.17 7.00 -10.14
N GLY A 122 -0.73 8.27 -10.03
CA GLY A 122 -1.16 9.36 -10.89
C GLY A 122 -0.11 9.77 -11.92
N ASN A 123 -0.04 11.08 -12.16
CA ASN A 123 0.86 11.65 -13.15
C ASN A 123 2.33 11.64 -12.70
N TYR A 124 3.20 11.04 -13.51
CA TYR A 124 4.63 10.92 -13.22
C TYR A 124 5.36 12.26 -13.03
N ARG A 125 5.01 13.30 -13.81
CA ARG A 125 5.60 14.64 -13.65
C ARG A 125 5.23 15.23 -12.29
N THR A 126 3.99 15.08 -11.86
CA THR A 126 3.55 15.56 -10.54
C THR A 126 4.30 14.81 -9.43
N LEU A 127 4.39 13.48 -9.52
CA LEU A 127 5.17 12.67 -8.58
C LEU A 127 6.61 13.18 -8.45
N LEU A 128 7.32 13.43 -9.55
CA LEU A 128 8.70 13.92 -9.51
C LEU A 128 8.82 15.32 -8.90
N ILE A 129 7.83 16.19 -9.14
CA ILE A 129 7.82 17.54 -8.55
C ILE A 129 7.62 17.46 -7.03
N GLU A 130 6.71 16.61 -6.55
CA GLU A 130 6.49 16.44 -5.11
C GLU A 130 7.68 15.75 -4.44
N LEU A 131 8.29 14.75 -5.09
CA LEU A 131 9.51 14.11 -4.62
C LEU A 131 10.66 15.11 -4.47
N ALA A 132 10.83 16.04 -5.40
CA ALA A 132 11.90 17.05 -5.34
C ALA A 132 11.76 18.04 -4.16
N LYS A 133 10.57 18.16 -3.58
CA LYS A 133 10.31 18.97 -2.38
C LYS A 133 10.41 18.16 -1.09
N ASP A 134 10.39 16.83 -1.19
CA ASP A 134 10.41 15.94 -0.04
C ASP A 134 11.81 15.95 0.63
N PRO A 135 11.89 16.02 1.97
CA PRO A 135 13.15 16.10 2.69
C PRO A 135 13.86 14.74 2.89
N ALA A 136 13.25 13.62 2.48
CA ALA A 136 13.76 12.26 2.67
C ALA A 136 14.65 11.78 1.51
#